data_AF-E2AAV2-F1
#
_entry.id   AF-E2AAV2-F1
#
_cell.length_a   1.000
_cell.length_b   1.000
_cell.length_c   1.000
_cell.angle_alpha   90.00
_cell.angle_beta   90.00
_cell.angle_gamma   90.00
#
_symmetry.space_group_name_H-M   'P 1'
#
loop_
_entity.id
_entity.type
_entity.pdbx_description
1 polymer ?
#
loop_
_entity_poly.entity_id
_entity_poly.type
_entity_poly.pdbx_seq_one_letter_code
_entity_poly.pdbx_strand_id
1 'polypeptide(L)'
;KTEVSLTSKIAKWAIKENITLSALRNLLSIIREIPGCDDIPKDPRTLLRTPNNIVTTPLARGVYYYFGIEKTLNLFCINNKINIQPNEKFLLAVNIDGLPLSKSSNSSFWPILCSVKSIKILMKHVFLIALYHGSEKPSNEFFSDFVNECISLSTNGILINSHKYFFQMSMLICDLPAKSFALGIKSHT
;
A
#
# COMPACT_ATOMS: atom_id res chain seq x y z
N LYS A 1 -15.76 -1.98 34.63
CA LYS A 1 -14.65 -2.48 33.79
C LYS A 1 -15.29 -3.10 32.55
N THR A 2 -15.12 -2.53 31.36
CA THR A 2 -15.62 -3.13 30.11
C THR A 2 -14.85 -4.42 29.85
N GLU A 3 -15.55 -5.54 29.90
CA GLU A 3 -14.95 -6.86 29.69
C GLU A 3 -14.49 -6.97 28.23
N VAL A 4 -13.19 -7.17 28.03
CA VAL A 4 -12.58 -7.29 26.71
C VAL A 4 -12.89 -8.69 26.18
N SER A 5 -13.74 -8.78 25.15
CA SER A 5 -14.19 -10.07 24.58
C SER A 5 -13.02 -10.93 24.13
N LEU A 6 -13.15 -12.26 24.26
CA LEU A 6 -12.14 -13.24 23.83
C LEU A 6 -11.71 -13.02 22.37
N THR A 7 -12.68 -12.74 21.49
CA THR A 7 -12.52 -12.37 20.09
C THR A 7 -11.50 -11.23 19.91
N SER A 8 -11.62 -10.17 20.72
CA SER A 8 -10.72 -9.02 20.62
C SER A 8 -9.31 -9.30 21.17
N LYS A 9 -9.18 -10.20 22.15
CA LYS A 9 -7.87 -10.66 22.65
C LYS A 9 -7.12 -11.47 21.59
N ILE A 10 -7.81 -12.42 20.95
CA ILE A 10 -7.23 -13.25 19.89
C ILE A 10 -6.84 -12.37 18.69
N ALA A 11 -7.70 -11.44 18.29
CA ALA A 11 -7.39 -10.51 17.19
C ALA A 11 -6.13 -9.67 17.49
N LYS A 12 -6.03 -9.10 18.70
CA LYS A 12 -4.85 -8.32 19.12
C LYS A 12 -3.58 -9.16 19.14
N TRP A 13 -3.65 -10.38 19.68
CA TRP A 13 -2.53 -11.31 19.69
C TRP A 13 -2.08 -11.66 18.28
N ALA A 14 -3.02 -12.02 17.40
CA ALA A 14 -2.70 -12.41 16.03
C ALA A 14 -2.01 -11.29 15.24
N ILE A 15 -2.45 -10.04 15.42
CA ILE A 15 -1.81 -8.86 14.81
C ILE A 15 -0.42 -8.64 15.39
N LYS A 16 -0.30 -8.67 16.72
CA LYS A 16 0.96 -8.41 17.43
C LYS A 16 2.05 -9.41 17.05
N GLU A 17 1.71 -10.69 16.99
CA GLU A 17 2.65 -11.78 16.70
C GLU A 17 2.74 -12.10 15.19
N ASN A 18 2.11 -11.29 14.33
CA ASN A 18 2.08 -11.45 12.88
C ASN A 18 1.69 -12.87 12.43
N ILE A 19 0.63 -13.41 13.05
CA ILE A 19 0.16 -14.78 12.81
C ILE A 19 -0.45 -14.87 11.40
N THR A 20 -0.06 -15.92 10.66
CA THR A 20 -0.62 -16.16 9.32
C THR A 20 -2.12 -16.44 9.39
N LEU A 21 -2.88 -16.03 8.38
CA LEU A 21 -4.32 -16.33 8.31
C LEU A 21 -4.60 -17.83 8.34
N SER A 22 -3.72 -18.66 7.78
CA SER A 22 -3.86 -20.12 7.82
C SER A 22 -3.76 -20.66 9.25
N ALA A 23 -2.71 -20.26 9.99
CA ALA A 23 -2.53 -20.67 11.37
C ALA A 23 -3.66 -20.16 12.28
N LEU A 24 -4.08 -18.90 12.09
CA LEU A 24 -5.20 -18.33 12.82
C LEU A 24 -6.51 -19.08 12.51
N ARG A 25 -6.74 -19.49 11.26
CA ARG A 25 -7.94 -20.26 10.89
C ARG A 25 -7.98 -21.61 11.62
N ASN A 26 -6.86 -22.31 11.66
CA ASN A 26 -6.74 -23.60 12.35
C ASN A 26 -6.95 -23.45 13.86
N LEU A 27 -6.45 -22.36 14.46
CA LEU A 27 -6.71 -22.08 15.87
C LEU A 27 -8.20 -21.78 16.11
N LEU A 28 -8.82 -20.96 15.27
CA LEU A 28 -10.24 -20.62 15.40
C LEU A 28 -11.15 -21.85 15.27
N SER A 29 -10.80 -22.84 14.43
CA SER A 29 -11.57 -24.10 14.38
C SER A 29 -11.48 -24.87 15.69
N ILE A 30 -10.30 -24.95 16.32
CA ILE A 30 -10.12 -25.64 17.60
C ILE A 30 -10.90 -24.94 18.72
N ILE A 31 -10.82 -23.61 18.80
CA ILE A 31 -11.49 -22.86 19.87
C ILE A 31 -13.01 -23.00 19.78
N ARG A 32 -13.57 -23.07 18.57
CA ARG A 32 -15.01 -23.26 18.34
C ARG A 32 -15.52 -24.63 18.78
N GLU A 33 -14.66 -25.61 19.06
CA GLU A 33 -15.06 -26.90 19.63
C GLU A 33 -15.29 -26.81 21.15
N ILE A 34 -14.84 -25.73 21.79
CA ILE A 34 -14.99 -25.51 23.23
C ILE A 34 -16.43 -25.02 23.52
N PRO A 35 -17.17 -25.66 24.45
CA PRO A 35 -18.50 -25.21 24.83
C PRO A 35 -18.53 -23.73 25.24
N GLY A 36 -19.43 -22.96 24.63
CA GLY A 36 -19.58 -21.52 24.90
C GLY A 36 -18.66 -20.61 24.07
N CYS A 37 -17.95 -21.14 23.07
CA CYS A 37 -17.12 -20.37 22.13
C CYS A 37 -17.66 -20.38 20.68
N ASP A 38 -18.93 -20.74 20.49
CA ASP A 38 -19.56 -20.90 19.17
C ASP A 38 -19.71 -19.58 18.38
N ASP A 39 -19.67 -18.45 19.09
CA ASP A 39 -19.79 -17.08 18.60
C ASP A 39 -18.51 -16.53 17.96
N ILE A 40 -17.37 -17.20 18.15
CA ILE A 40 -16.09 -16.78 17.59
C ILE A 40 -16.07 -16.99 16.06
N PRO A 41 -15.71 -15.99 15.25
CA PRO A 41 -15.70 -16.14 13.79
C PRO A 41 -14.82 -17.29 13.30
N LYS A 42 -15.31 -18.06 12.33
CA LYS A 42 -14.54 -19.13 11.67
C LYS A 42 -13.47 -18.59 10.72
N ASP A 43 -13.76 -17.49 10.01
CA ASP A 43 -12.78 -16.87 9.12
C ASP A 43 -11.95 -15.85 9.91
N PRO A 44 -10.61 -16.02 9.95
CA PRO A 44 -9.68 -14.99 10.43
C PRO A 44 -9.96 -13.58 9.93
N ARG A 45 -10.41 -13.43 8.68
CA ARG A 45 -10.71 -12.10 8.10
C ARG A 45 -11.86 -11.42 8.82
N THR A 46 -12.87 -12.19 9.21
CA THR A 46 -14.00 -11.70 10.01
C THR A 46 -13.54 -11.35 11.42
N LEU A 47 -12.70 -12.18 12.04
CA LEU A 47 -12.10 -11.90 13.35
C LEU A 47 -11.32 -10.58 13.35
N LEU A 48 -10.49 -10.38 12.33
CA LEU A 48 -9.63 -9.21 12.15
C LEU A 48 -10.38 -8.00 11.58
N ARG A 49 -11.68 -8.15 11.29
CA ARG A 49 -12.55 -7.11 10.69
C ARG A 49 -11.89 -6.49 9.45
N THR A 50 -11.32 -7.33 8.59
CA THR A 50 -10.69 -6.88 7.35
C THR A 50 -11.72 -6.10 6.53
N PRO A 51 -11.42 -4.87 6.09
CA PRO A 51 -12.35 -4.10 5.27
C PRO A 51 -12.68 -4.84 3.98
N ASN A 52 -13.96 -5.03 3.71
CA ASN A 52 -14.42 -5.74 2.50
C ASN A 52 -14.67 -4.79 1.33
N ASN A 53 -14.88 -3.50 1.61
CA ASN A 53 -15.15 -2.48 0.60
C ASN A 53 -14.18 -1.32 0.79
N ILE A 54 -13.49 -0.96 -0.28
CA ILE A 54 -12.68 0.26 -0.38
C ILE A 54 -13.37 1.13 -1.42
N VAL A 55 -13.56 2.41 -1.08
CA VAL A 55 -14.05 3.39 -2.06
C VAL A 55 -12.95 3.59 -3.09
N THR A 56 -13.17 3.06 -4.29
CA THR A 56 -12.26 3.20 -5.43
C THR A 56 -12.81 4.25 -6.39
N THR A 57 -11.90 4.87 -7.14
CA THR A 57 -12.25 5.84 -8.16
C THR A 57 -12.35 5.11 -9.50
N PRO A 58 -13.49 5.16 -10.21
CA PRO A 58 -13.56 4.68 -11.60
C PRO A 58 -12.56 5.46 -12.45
N LEU A 59 -11.76 4.76 -13.26
CA LEU A 59 -10.78 5.38 -14.15
C LEU A 59 -10.71 4.58 -15.44
N ALA A 60 -10.92 5.23 -16.59
CA ALA A 60 -10.96 4.56 -17.90
C ALA A 60 -11.86 3.30 -17.89
N ARG A 61 -11.30 2.11 -18.21
CA ARG A 61 -12.00 0.82 -18.18
C ARG A 61 -11.67 -0.01 -16.93
N GLY A 62 -11.40 0.67 -15.83
CA GLY A 62 -10.96 0.05 -14.59
C GLY A 62 -11.30 0.86 -13.34
N VAL A 63 -10.64 0.47 -12.26
CA VAL A 63 -10.72 1.11 -10.95
C VAL A 63 -9.33 1.50 -10.49
N TYR A 64 -9.27 2.62 -9.78
CA TYR A 64 -8.06 3.24 -9.32
C TYR A 64 -8.15 3.56 -7.82
N TYR A 65 -7.02 3.48 -7.14
CA TYR A 65 -6.91 3.94 -5.77
C TYR A 65 -5.56 4.62 -5.52
N TYR A 66 -5.60 5.80 -4.92
CA TYR A 66 -4.43 6.56 -4.52
C TYR A 66 -4.16 6.41 -3.02
N PHE A 67 -3.02 5.81 -2.67
CA PHE A 67 -2.59 5.63 -1.28
C PHE A 67 -1.88 6.89 -0.74
N GLY A 68 -1.15 7.59 -1.60
CA GLY A 68 -0.38 8.78 -1.27
C GLY A 68 0.99 8.48 -0.66
N ILE A 69 1.99 9.26 -1.05
CA ILE A 69 3.38 9.12 -0.64
C ILE A 69 3.52 9.44 0.85
N GLU A 70 3.09 10.63 1.27
CA GLU A 70 3.26 11.09 2.65
C GLU A 70 2.51 10.19 3.62
N LYS A 71 1.24 9.92 3.31
CA LYS A 71 0.38 9.06 4.12
C LYS A 71 0.99 7.66 4.29
N THR A 72 1.46 7.05 3.21
CA THR A 72 2.00 5.68 3.24
C THR A 72 3.30 5.61 4.03
N LEU A 73 4.23 6.54 3.80
CA LEU A 73 5.51 6.58 4.52
C LEU A 73 5.31 6.92 5.99
N ASN A 74 4.44 7.89 6.31
CA ASN A 74 4.16 8.27 7.70
C ASN A 74 3.52 7.11 8.48
N LEU A 75 2.51 6.45 7.90
CA LEU A 75 1.89 5.27 8.53
C LEU A 75 2.90 4.14 8.75
N PHE A 76 3.79 3.90 7.78
CA PHE A 76 4.84 2.91 7.92
C PHE A 76 5.79 3.25 9.08
N CYS A 77 6.24 4.50 9.18
CA CYS A 77 7.11 4.94 10.26
C CYS A 77 6.43 4.83 11.64
N ILE A 78 5.18 5.27 11.75
CA ILE A 78 4.40 5.19 13.00
C ILE A 78 4.24 3.73 13.44
N ASN A 79 3.79 2.85 12.53
CA ASN A 79 3.51 1.45 12.86
C ASN A 79 4.76 0.66 13.27
N ASN A 80 5.91 1.01 12.70
CA ASN A 80 7.19 0.36 12.99
C ASN A 80 8.03 1.11 14.04
N LYS A 81 7.50 2.18 14.64
CA LYS A 81 8.22 3.05 15.61
C LYS A 81 9.57 3.54 15.07
N ILE A 82 9.62 3.85 13.79
CA ILE A 82 10.83 4.35 13.13
C ILE A 82 10.91 5.85 13.37
N ASN A 83 12.00 6.28 13.99
CA ASN A 83 12.32 7.70 14.13
C ASN A 83 13.33 8.12 13.05
N ILE A 84 13.02 9.19 12.33
CA ILE A 84 13.86 9.72 11.26
C ILE A 84 14.70 10.86 11.84
N GLN A 85 16.01 10.79 11.62
CA GLN A 85 16.93 11.79 12.16
C GLN A 85 16.63 13.18 11.58
N PRO A 86 16.79 14.25 12.38
CA PRO A 86 16.68 15.62 11.87
C PRO A 86 17.61 15.83 10.67
N ASN A 87 17.17 16.62 9.68
CA ASN A 87 17.90 16.94 8.44
C ASN A 87 18.06 15.80 7.42
N GLU A 88 17.49 14.62 7.67
CA GLU A 88 17.38 13.60 6.63
C GLU A 88 16.58 14.12 5.44
N LYS A 89 16.99 13.67 4.24
CA LYS A 89 16.33 14.02 2.99
C LYS A 89 15.56 12.81 2.52
N PHE A 90 14.38 12.99 1.96
CA PHE A 90 13.61 11.93 1.31
C PHE A 90 13.87 11.96 -0.19
N LEU A 91 14.82 11.11 -0.65
CA LEU A 91 15.12 10.92 -2.06
C LEU A 91 14.39 9.68 -2.56
N LEU A 92 13.35 9.86 -3.36
CA LEU A 92 12.48 8.78 -3.81
C LEU A 92 12.85 8.26 -5.20
N ALA A 93 12.99 6.95 -5.29
CA ALA A 93 12.90 6.23 -6.55
C ALA A 93 11.46 5.78 -6.78
N VAL A 94 10.91 6.06 -7.95
CA VAL A 94 9.55 5.67 -8.32
C VAL A 94 9.61 4.63 -9.43
N ASN A 95 8.81 3.59 -9.33
CA ASN A 95 8.65 2.57 -10.35
C ASN A 95 7.20 2.52 -10.82
N ILE A 96 7.01 2.46 -12.13
CA ILE A 96 5.70 2.30 -12.77
C ILE A 96 5.82 1.11 -13.70
N ASP A 97 4.88 0.17 -13.58
CA ASP A 97 4.88 -1.06 -14.36
C ASP A 97 3.44 -1.47 -14.71
N GLY A 98 3.30 -2.34 -15.71
CA GLY A 98 2.04 -2.98 -16.10
C GLY A 98 2.15 -4.49 -15.94
N LEU A 99 1.42 -5.07 -14.99
CA LEU A 99 1.46 -6.50 -14.68
C LEU A 99 0.16 -7.20 -15.11
N PRO A 100 0.19 -8.15 -16.06
CA PRO A 100 -0.98 -8.96 -16.38
C PRO A 100 -1.34 -9.87 -15.21
N LEU A 101 -2.62 -9.88 -14.82
CA LEU A 101 -3.09 -10.65 -13.66
C LEU A 101 -3.38 -12.11 -13.99
N SER A 102 -3.78 -12.38 -15.22
CA SER A 102 -4.01 -13.75 -15.67
C SER A 102 -3.66 -13.88 -17.15
N LYS A 103 -3.34 -15.10 -17.57
CA LYS A 103 -3.12 -15.41 -18.99
C LYS A 103 -4.42 -15.55 -19.77
N SER A 104 -5.55 -15.73 -19.07
CA SER A 104 -6.87 -16.03 -19.63
C SER A 104 -7.83 -14.84 -19.63
N SER A 105 -7.42 -13.69 -19.08
CA SER A 105 -8.18 -12.45 -19.08
C SER A 105 -7.27 -11.27 -19.43
N ASN A 106 -7.85 -10.22 -20.01
CA ASN A 106 -7.13 -8.99 -20.31
C ASN A 106 -6.90 -8.12 -19.05
N SER A 107 -7.15 -8.64 -17.85
CA SER A 107 -7.01 -7.84 -16.64
C SER A 107 -5.54 -7.58 -16.30
N SER A 108 -5.24 -6.33 -15.99
CA SER A 108 -3.90 -5.86 -15.65
C SER A 108 -3.91 -4.95 -14.43
N PHE A 109 -2.85 -5.06 -13.63
CA PHE A 109 -2.52 -4.08 -12.60
C PHE A 109 -1.49 -3.10 -13.12
N TRP A 110 -1.68 -1.83 -12.77
CA TRP A 110 -0.68 -0.79 -12.97
C TRP A 110 -0.37 -0.16 -11.61
N PRO A 111 0.68 -0.62 -10.92
CA PRO A 111 1.11 0.01 -9.68
C PRO A 111 2.03 1.21 -9.95
N ILE A 112 1.91 2.23 -9.08
CA ILE A 112 2.99 3.19 -8.83
C ILE A 112 3.62 2.77 -7.50
N LEU A 113 4.87 2.33 -7.57
CA LEU A 113 5.67 1.93 -6.42
C LEU A 113 6.72 2.99 -6.10
N CYS A 114 7.11 3.13 -4.84
CA CYS A 114 8.25 3.96 -4.48
C CYS A 114 9.17 3.30 -3.46
N SER A 115 10.42 3.76 -3.42
CA SER A 115 11.44 3.35 -2.45
C SER A 115 12.28 4.56 -2.07
N VAL A 116 12.50 4.75 -0.76
CA VAL A 116 13.34 5.84 -0.24
C VAL A 116 14.80 5.40 -0.28
N LYS A 117 15.65 6.14 -1.02
CA LYS A 117 17.04 5.74 -1.28
C LYS A 117 18.07 6.38 -0.35
N SER A 118 17.70 7.45 0.33
CA SER A 118 18.58 8.21 1.22
C SER A 118 18.61 7.69 2.65
N ILE A 119 17.54 7.05 3.12
CA ILE A 119 17.37 6.66 4.53
C ILE A 119 17.53 5.16 4.67
N LYS A 120 18.64 4.71 5.29
CA LYS A 120 19.07 3.29 5.36
C LYS A 120 17.98 2.31 5.82
N ILE A 121 17.18 2.69 6.82
CA ILE A 121 16.11 1.82 7.34
C ILE A 121 14.95 1.66 6.36
N LEU A 122 14.68 2.66 5.51
CA LEU A 122 13.60 2.64 4.53
C LEU A 122 14.03 2.03 3.18
N MET A 123 15.34 1.99 2.89
CA MET A 123 15.89 1.47 1.63
C MET A 123 15.51 0.01 1.32
N LYS A 124 15.21 -0.78 2.35
CA LYS A 124 14.82 -2.20 2.22
C LYS A 124 13.34 -2.39 1.90
N HIS A 125 12.57 -1.30 1.83
CA HIS A 125 11.14 -1.34 1.66
C HIS A 125 10.71 -0.69 0.35
N VAL A 126 9.62 -1.23 -0.20
CA VAL A 126 8.91 -0.73 -1.36
C VAL A 126 7.48 -0.43 -0.93
N PHE A 127 6.97 0.71 -1.34
CA PHE A 127 5.67 1.24 -0.94
C PHE A 127 4.76 1.35 -2.16
N LEU A 128 3.52 0.90 -2.02
CA LEU A 128 2.49 1.08 -3.04
C LEU A 128 1.85 2.46 -2.87
N ILE A 129 2.00 3.32 -3.87
CA ILE A 129 1.52 4.71 -3.86
C ILE A 129 0.20 4.87 -4.60
N ALA A 130 0.05 4.15 -5.70
CA ALA A 130 -1.19 4.08 -6.44
C ALA A 130 -1.35 2.69 -7.05
N LEU A 131 -2.60 2.26 -7.24
CA LEU A 131 -2.90 1.03 -7.94
C LEU A 131 -4.08 1.25 -8.86
N TYR A 132 -3.90 0.92 -10.13
CA TYR A 132 -4.97 0.77 -11.09
C TYR A 132 -5.18 -0.70 -11.43
N HIS A 133 -6.43 -1.07 -11.67
CA HIS A 133 -6.87 -2.38 -12.10
C HIS A 133 -7.91 -2.24 -13.21
N GLY A 134 -7.64 -2.81 -14.38
CA GLY A 134 -8.60 -2.79 -15.47
C GLY A 134 -8.24 -3.73 -16.60
N SER A 135 -9.17 -3.88 -17.54
CA SER A 135 -8.99 -4.71 -18.73
C SER A 135 -8.03 -4.12 -19.77
N GLU A 136 -7.63 -2.86 -19.59
CA GLU A 136 -6.77 -2.10 -20.48
C GLU A 136 -5.83 -1.22 -19.66
N LYS A 137 -4.76 -0.78 -20.30
CA LYS A 137 -3.84 0.23 -19.77
C LYS A 137 -4.60 1.50 -19.32
N PRO A 138 -4.24 2.12 -18.18
CA PRO A 138 -4.94 3.30 -17.70
C PRO A 138 -4.75 4.53 -18.61
N SER A 139 -5.65 5.51 -18.48
CA SER A 139 -5.50 6.84 -19.08
C SER A 139 -4.41 7.66 -18.37
N ASN A 140 -3.98 8.78 -18.97
CA ASN A 140 -2.95 9.66 -18.37
C ASN A 140 -3.36 10.25 -17.01
N GLU A 141 -4.66 10.34 -16.74
CA GLU A 141 -5.24 10.78 -15.45
C GLU A 141 -4.76 9.91 -14.27
N PHE A 142 -4.29 8.69 -14.53
CA PHE A 142 -3.66 7.80 -13.55
C PHE A 142 -2.50 8.47 -12.78
N PHE A 143 -1.78 9.39 -13.43
CA PHE A 143 -0.65 10.08 -12.83
C PHE A 143 -1.05 11.37 -12.12
N SER A 144 -2.28 11.85 -12.24
CA SER A 144 -2.67 13.18 -11.76
C SER A 144 -2.46 13.36 -10.26
N ASP A 145 -3.00 12.48 -9.43
CA ASP A 145 -2.83 12.57 -7.97
C ASP A 145 -1.36 12.43 -7.56
N PHE A 146 -0.63 11.51 -8.21
CA PHE A 146 0.79 11.29 -7.97
C PHE A 146 1.65 12.52 -8.29
N VAL A 147 1.45 13.12 -9.46
CA VAL A 147 2.20 14.30 -9.90
C VAL A 147 1.87 15.49 -9.01
N ASN A 148 0.59 15.70 -8.69
CA ASN A 148 0.16 16.79 -7.81
C ASN A 148 0.76 16.66 -6.41
N GLU A 149 0.77 15.46 -5.82
CA GLU A 149 1.42 15.22 -4.53
C GLU A 149 2.93 15.42 -4.62
N CYS A 150 3.60 14.91 -5.65
CA CYS A 150 5.04 15.13 -5.84
C CYS A 150 5.41 16.62 -5.93
N ILE A 151 4.64 17.42 -6.68
CA ILE A 151 4.83 18.87 -6.76
C ILE A 151 4.67 19.50 -5.37
N SER A 152 3.57 19.18 -4.69
CA SER A 152 3.30 19.69 -3.34
C SER A 152 4.43 19.34 -2.37
N LEU A 153 4.90 18.08 -2.36
CA LEU A 153 5.97 17.63 -1.48
C LEU A 153 7.32 18.24 -1.84
N SER A 154 7.62 18.46 -3.12
CA SER A 154 8.86 19.12 -3.53
C SER A 154 8.89 20.60 -3.12
N THR A 155 7.75 21.29 -3.12
CA THR A 155 7.66 22.69 -2.66
C THR A 155 7.57 22.79 -1.15
N ASN A 156 6.74 21.94 -0.55
CA ASN A 156 6.34 22.06 0.84
C ASN A 156 7.06 21.10 1.77
N GLY A 157 7.91 20.18 1.29
CA GLY A 157 8.48 19.10 2.11
C GLY A 157 7.47 18.00 2.47
N ILE A 158 7.97 16.92 3.06
CA ILE A 158 7.18 15.76 3.51
C ILE A 158 7.05 15.75 5.03
N LEU A 159 5.87 15.45 5.56
CA LEU A 159 5.60 15.31 6.99
C LEU A 159 5.64 13.85 7.44
N ILE A 160 6.59 13.51 8.31
CA ILE A 160 6.75 12.17 8.92
C ILE A 160 6.85 12.33 10.43
N ASN A 161 6.01 11.63 11.20
CA ASN A 161 5.91 11.78 12.65
C ASN A 161 5.75 13.24 13.10
N SER A 162 4.98 14.04 12.35
CA SER A 162 4.80 15.49 12.57
C SER A 162 6.06 16.35 12.40
N HIS A 163 7.15 15.78 11.87
CA HIS A 163 8.36 16.50 11.50
C HIS A 163 8.44 16.67 9.99
N LYS A 164 8.96 17.82 9.57
CA LYS A 164 9.06 18.23 8.18
C LYS A 164 10.44 17.92 7.62
N TYR A 165 10.49 17.26 6.48
CA TYR A 165 11.74 16.87 5.81
C TYR A 165 11.78 17.35 4.36
N PHE A 166 12.98 17.55 3.84
CA PHE A 166 13.19 17.82 2.42
C PHE A 166 12.77 16.61 1.58
N PHE A 167 12.08 16.85 0.47
CA PHE A 167 11.59 15.81 -0.42
C PHE A 167 12.05 16.06 -1.86
N GLN A 168 12.51 15.01 -2.53
CA GLN A 168 12.87 15.05 -3.94
C GLN A 168 12.65 13.68 -4.59
N MET A 169 12.02 13.68 -5.77
CA MET A 169 12.04 12.52 -6.66
C MET A 169 13.41 12.44 -7.34
N SER A 170 14.15 11.36 -7.10
CA SER A 170 15.52 11.19 -7.63
C SER A 170 15.57 10.40 -8.93
N MET A 171 14.65 9.46 -9.13
CA MET A 171 14.63 8.61 -10.33
C MET A 171 13.25 8.06 -10.63
N LEU A 172 12.99 7.87 -11.93
CA LEU A 172 11.84 7.14 -12.46
C LEU A 172 12.34 5.86 -13.15
N ILE A 173 11.89 4.70 -12.68
CA ILE A 173 12.31 3.37 -13.12
C ILE A 173 11.14 2.71 -13.82
N CYS A 174 11.23 2.54 -15.13
CA CYS A 174 10.20 1.91 -15.94
C CYS A 174 10.86 1.02 -16.99
N ASP A 175 10.16 -0.03 -17.42
CA ASP A 175 10.50 -0.72 -18.67
C ASP A 175 10.16 0.19 -19.88
N LEU A 176 10.53 -0.22 -21.10
CA LEU A 176 10.38 0.63 -22.28
C LEU A 176 8.89 1.01 -22.55
N PRO A 177 7.93 0.06 -22.50
CA PRO A 177 6.51 0.38 -22.61
C PRO A 177 5.99 1.32 -21.51
N ALA A 178 6.29 1.06 -20.23
CA ALA A 178 5.83 1.92 -19.13
C ALA A 178 6.51 3.29 -19.15
N LYS A 179 7.77 3.39 -19.60
CA LYS A 179 8.46 4.66 -19.81
C LYS A 179 7.76 5.49 -20.87
N SER A 180 7.42 4.87 -22.01
CA SER A 180 6.71 5.57 -23.09
C SER A 180 5.37 6.13 -22.62
N PHE A 181 4.67 5.36 -21.79
CA PHE A 181 3.43 5.78 -21.17
C PHE A 181 3.61 6.95 -20.22
N ALA A 182 4.50 6.81 -19.23
CA ALA A 182 4.71 7.80 -18.20
C ALA A 182 5.18 9.16 -18.77
N LEU A 183 5.94 9.12 -19.87
CA LEU A 183 6.44 10.31 -20.54
C LEU A 183 5.51 10.83 -21.66
N GLY A 184 4.44 10.12 -21.99
CA GLY A 184 3.54 10.48 -23.10
C GLY A 184 4.21 10.47 -24.47
N ILE A 185 5.24 9.65 -24.67
CA ILE A 185 5.97 9.52 -25.94
C ILE A 185 5.53 8.27 -26.71
N LYS A 186 5.61 8.31 -28.05
CA LYS A 186 5.34 7.13 -28.88
C LYS A 186 6.38 6.05 -28.58
N SER A 187 5.94 4.82 -28.35
CA SER A 187 6.83 3.66 -28.26
C SER A 187 7.37 3.34 -29.66
N HIS A 188 8.69 3.20 -29.80
CA HIS A 188 9.27 2.56 -30.99
C HIS A 188 8.87 1.09 -30.98
N THR A 189 8.17 0.66 -32.02
CA THR A 189 7.88 -0.76 -32.30
C THR A 189 8.95 -1.26 -33.26
#